data_AF-A0A355UCI1-F1
#
_entry.id   AF-A0A355UCI1-F1
#
_cell.length_a   1.000
_cell.length_b   1.000
_cell.length_c   1.000
_cell.angle_alpha   90.00
_cell.angle_beta   90.00
_cell.angle_gamma   90.00
#
_symmetry.space_group_name_H-M   'P 1'
#
loop_
_entity.id
_entity.type
_entity.pdbx_description
1 polymer ?
#
loop_
_entity_poly.entity_id
_entity_poly.type
_entity_poly.pdbx_seq_one_letter_code
_entity_poly.pdbx_strand_id
1 'polypeptide(L)'
;MNKICKAILFLAFFTAFLYGQAQTSAESRSIEGYAIINVNTPSITLHWSGTSNATGYKIYRRALGSSSWGNPIKTLTTTELEYIDESVTTETVYEYAIQKTTNTADPLAGGTMQGYSYISASIQKPANHANGSMLLLITKLINDSLSSEITGLVDDLSNDGWAVSTEVITPELTITQVKAIIKAKKEAGQCDAVYLLGNIPVPYSGTFCTDVSYQYPPDGHTAAAPPSHCGAWPSDGYYGSFDGNWTDLGTDSTGARAENKNIPGDGKFDNIRLPGIITVAIGRVDFSKLSAFTESEVQLTKRYLAKVHAFKMGETVTQNKGIVEDNFSGYAEGFSSSAIRNITAVCGPNSILRGDIFANSDTADFLFSYTCGGGYYNSCSGVGNSTNYKTQNGAAFNFIFGSYFGDFDIDNNFMRASMASTKLGFGCVWSGRPKWVWHTMALGDNYAGIAIRSQNNWQDYDGNYYQNGVHMNLLGDPSLRTHFISPPTNLSLSIQDSDQKVKSSWTASSDMNVLGYYIYRSAEEFGSYTLASNNIISGTTYVDESPLNGKSYYMVRAARETETGSGSYINLSLGTKNSVQRTAKIAAV
;
A
#
# COMPACT_ATOMS: atom_id res chain seq x y z
N MET A 1 -1.14 80.25 18.29
CA MET A 1 -1.56 79.86 19.66
C MET A 1 -2.86 79.08 19.59
N ASN A 2 -2.81 77.82 20.03
CA ASN A 2 -3.91 76.98 20.52
C ASN A 2 -5.09 76.56 19.61
N LYS A 3 -5.34 75.24 19.72
CA LYS A 3 -6.64 74.55 19.83
C LYS A 3 -7.30 74.02 18.54
N ILE A 4 -7.18 72.71 18.29
CA ILE A 4 -8.17 71.66 18.67
C ILE A 4 -7.91 70.37 17.88
N CYS A 5 -7.75 69.28 18.63
CA CYS A 5 -7.66 67.90 18.14
C CYS A 5 -8.95 67.48 17.43
N LYS A 6 -8.82 66.79 16.29
CA LYS A 6 -9.82 65.83 15.81
C LYS A 6 -9.12 64.49 15.59
N ALA A 7 -9.35 63.57 16.51
CA ALA A 7 -9.04 62.16 16.32
C ALA A 7 -10.06 61.59 15.32
N ILE A 8 -9.59 61.10 14.18
CA ILE A 8 -10.37 60.29 13.25
C ILE A 8 -10.09 58.84 13.61
N LEU A 9 -11.08 58.19 14.22
CA LEU A 9 -11.10 56.75 14.46
C LEU A 9 -11.46 56.08 13.12
N PHE A 10 -10.47 55.53 12.41
CA PHE A 10 -10.71 54.70 11.23
C PHE A 10 -10.96 53.26 11.71
N LEU A 11 -12.24 52.91 11.86
CA LEU A 11 -12.68 51.54 12.15
C LEU A 11 -12.58 50.72 10.84
N ALA A 12 -11.46 50.03 10.63
CA ALA A 12 -11.32 49.08 9.54
C ALA A 12 -12.08 47.80 9.90
N PHE A 13 -13.30 47.65 9.35
CA PHE A 13 -14.01 46.38 9.31
C PHE A 13 -13.24 45.42 8.39
N PHE A 14 -12.40 44.57 8.98
CA PHE A 14 -11.90 43.36 8.31
C PHE A 14 -13.05 42.32 8.35
N THR A 15 -13.92 42.35 7.34
CA THR A 15 -14.80 41.21 7.06
C THR A 15 -13.95 40.11 6.46
N ALA A 16 -13.40 39.24 7.31
CA ALA A 16 -12.91 37.95 6.89
C ALA A 16 -14.11 37.16 6.32
N PHE A 17 -14.20 37.07 4.99
CA PHE A 17 -15.03 36.07 4.35
C PHE A 17 -14.42 34.69 4.64
N LEU A 18 -14.80 34.12 5.78
CA LEU A 18 -14.69 32.68 6.00
C LEU A 18 -15.71 32.03 5.06
N TYR A 19 -15.27 31.58 3.90
CA TYR A 19 -15.99 30.55 3.16
C TYR A 19 -15.97 29.28 4.02
N GLY A 20 -16.97 29.12 4.89
CA GLY A 20 -17.25 27.85 5.52
C GLY A 20 -17.72 26.89 4.44
N GLN A 21 -16.81 26.11 3.86
CA GLN A 21 -17.19 24.94 3.07
C GLN A 21 -17.96 24.00 4.03
N ALA A 22 -19.15 23.58 3.62
CA ALA A 22 -19.91 22.61 4.40
C ALA A 22 -19.11 21.30 4.47
N GLN A 23 -19.13 20.65 5.64
CA GLN A 23 -18.45 19.37 5.83
C GLN A 23 -18.99 18.33 4.84
N THR A 24 -18.07 17.61 4.19
CA THR A 24 -18.43 16.58 3.22
C THR A 24 -18.90 15.30 3.93
N SER A 25 -19.56 14.41 3.17
CA SER A 25 -19.91 13.07 3.67
C SER A 25 -18.66 12.26 4.03
N ALA A 26 -17.58 12.43 3.26
CA ALA A 26 -16.30 11.78 3.54
C ALA A 26 -15.72 12.20 4.89
N GLU A 27 -15.65 13.51 5.16
CA GLU A 27 -15.16 14.06 6.44
C GLU A 27 -16.06 13.69 7.63
N SER A 28 -17.33 13.45 7.37
CA SER A 28 -18.25 12.98 8.40
C SER A 28 -18.07 11.47 8.68
N ARG A 29 -17.69 10.68 7.66
CA ARG A 29 -17.38 9.24 7.74
C ARG A 29 -15.93 8.92 8.10
N SER A 30 -15.07 9.92 8.27
CA SER A 30 -13.68 9.75 8.69
C SER A 30 -13.34 10.60 9.90
N ILE A 31 -12.16 10.33 10.46
CA ILE A 31 -11.50 11.15 11.45
C ILE A 31 -10.04 11.27 11.04
N GLU A 32 -9.52 12.50 11.00
CA GLU A 32 -8.08 12.76 10.87
C GLU A 32 -7.42 12.50 12.24
N GLY A 33 -7.23 11.21 12.56
CA GLY A 33 -6.64 10.76 13.81
C GLY A 33 -5.18 10.34 13.67
N TYR A 34 -4.37 10.65 14.67
CA TYR A 34 -2.95 10.27 14.77
C TYR A 34 -2.57 9.97 16.23
N ALA A 35 -1.37 9.46 16.46
CA ALA A 35 -0.83 9.18 17.78
C ALA A 35 0.55 9.82 18.00
N ILE A 36 0.82 10.19 19.25
CA ILE A 36 2.13 10.63 19.74
C ILE A 36 2.57 9.65 20.85
N ILE A 37 3.86 9.29 20.86
CA ILE A 37 4.44 8.37 21.84
C ILE A 37 5.25 9.12 22.91
N ASN A 38 5.32 8.55 24.12
CA ASN A 38 6.28 8.93 25.14
C ASN A 38 7.10 7.70 25.54
N VAL A 39 8.39 7.70 25.24
CA VAL A 39 9.29 6.57 25.55
C VAL A 39 9.71 6.56 27.03
N ASN A 40 9.86 7.74 27.64
CA ASN A 40 10.37 7.88 29.02
C ASN A 40 9.33 7.47 30.07
N THR A 41 8.06 7.72 29.76
CA THR A 41 6.91 7.22 30.52
C THR A 41 5.98 6.57 29.50
N PRO A 42 6.15 5.26 29.22
CA PRO A 42 5.46 4.56 28.15
C PRO A 42 3.97 4.90 28.07
N SER A 43 3.61 5.73 27.10
CA SER A 43 2.24 6.11 26.83
C SER A 43 2.04 6.38 25.34
N ILE A 44 0.83 6.12 24.84
CA ILE A 44 0.38 6.49 23.49
C ILE A 44 -0.76 7.49 23.64
N THR A 45 -0.61 8.70 23.14
CA THR A 45 -1.67 9.71 23.12
C THR A 45 -2.27 9.78 21.73
N LEU A 46 -3.55 9.44 21.61
CA LEU A 46 -4.34 9.63 20.40
C LEU A 46 -4.85 11.06 20.32
N HIS A 47 -4.77 11.66 19.14
CA HIS A 47 -5.28 13.00 18.85
C HIS A 47 -6.16 12.97 17.59
N TRP A 48 -7.18 13.82 17.54
CA TRP A 48 -7.99 14.00 16.35
C TRP A 48 -8.63 15.38 16.27
N SER A 49 -9.05 15.77 15.08
CA SER A 49 -9.80 17.02 14.87
C SER A 49 -11.30 16.83 15.12
N GLY A 50 -11.90 17.78 15.85
CA GLY A 50 -13.34 17.86 16.04
C GLY A 50 -14.08 18.25 14.77
N THR A 51 -15.33 17.79 14.61
CA THR A 51 -16.23 18.26 13.54
C THR A 51 -17.54 18.75 14.13
N SER A 52 -18.15 19.77 13.53
CA SER A 52 -19.34 20.45 14.10
C SER A 52 -20.57 19.54 14.21
N ASN A 53 -20.63 18.49 13.40
CA ASN A 53 -21.69 17.48 13.45
C ASN A 53 -21.42 16.33 14.44
N ALA A 54 -20.27 16.29 15.10
CA ALA A 54 -19.95 15.24 16.07
C ALA A 54 -20.84 15.37 17.32
N THR A 55 -21.27 14.24 17.88
CA THR A 55 -22.03 14.15 19.14
C THR A 55 -21.26 13.43 20.25
N GLY A 56 -20.15 12.78 19.91
CA GLY A 56 -19.23 12.15 20.85
C GLY A 56 -18.29 11.17 20.17
N TYR A 57 -17.32 10.69 20.93
CA TYR A 57 -16.30 9.75 20.47
C TYR A 57 -16.25 8.50 21.35
N LYS A 58 -15.87 7.37 20.74
CA LYS A 58 -15.52 6.13 21.44
C LYS A 58 -14.15 5.67 20.97
N ILE A 59 -13.32 5.28 21.93
CA ILE A 59 -11.99 4.72 21.68
C ILE A 59 -12.05 3.23 21.93
N TYR A 60 -11.58 2.44 20.97
CA TYR A 60 -11.40 1.00 21.08
C TYR A 60 -9.92 0.68 20.93
N ARG A 61 -9.50 -0.43 21.52
CA ARG A 61 -8.13 -0.95 21.40
C ARG A 61 -8.15 -2.46 21.32
N ARG A 62 -7.31 -3.02 20.46
CA ARG A 62 -7.07 -4.45 20.34
C ARG A 62 -5.60 -4.73 19.98
N ALA A 63 -5.20 -5.99 20.06
CA ALA A 63 -3.96 -6.43 19.42
C ALA A 63 -4.19 -6.51 17.90
N LEU A 64 -3.21 -6.07 17.10
CA LEU A 64 -3.31 -6.10 15.64
C LEU A 64 -3.60 -7.52 15.14
N GLY A 65 -4.62 -7.67 14.30
CA GLY A 65 -5.06 -8.97 13.76
C GLY A 65 -6.12 -9.71 14.61
N SER A 66 -6.54 -9.14 15.75
CA SER A 66 -7.70 -9.67 16.49
C SER A 66 -8.99 -9.49 15.68
N SER A 67 -9.91 -10.47 15.74
CA SER A 67 -11.17 -10.45 14.98
C SER A 67 -12.31 -9.62 15.60
N SER A 68 -12.06 -8.94 16.72
CA SER A 68 -13.05 -8.12 17.41
C SER A 68 -12.41 -6.90 18.05
N TRP A 69 -13.12 -5.76 18.01
CA TRP A 69 -12.77 -4.52 18.70
C TRP A 69 -13.16 -4.51 20.19
N GLY A 70 -14.01 -5.45 20.63
CA GLY A 70 -14.49 -5.51 22.01
C GLY A 70 -15.31 -4.28 22.43
N ASN A 71 -15.27 -3.97 23.73
CA ASN A 71 -15.91 -2.78 24.29
C ASN A 71 -15.01 -1.54 24.16
N PRO A 72 -15.59 -0.33 24.07
CA PRO A 72 -14.77 0.88 24.07
C PRO A 72 -14.02 1.01 25.40
N ILE A 73 -12.72 1.29 25.32
CA ILE A 73 -11.88 1.58 26.49
C ILE A 73 -12.15 2.99 27.04
N LYS A 74 -12.74 3.88 26.22
CA LYS A 74 -13.16 5.23 26.61
C LYS A 74 -14.34 5.72 25.79
N THR A 75 -15.23 6.48 26.42
CA THR A 75 -16.26 7.31 25.76
C THR A 75 -16.00 8.77 26.13
N LEU A 76 -16.09 9.66 25.13
CA LEU A 76 -15.66 11.05 25.21
C LEU A 76 -16.72 11.97 24.62
N THR A 77 -16.78 13.19 25.16
CA THR A 77 -17.62 14.30 24.68
C THR A 77 -17.05 14.91 23.40
N THR A 78 -17.78 15.86 22.80
CA THR A 78 -17.38 16.52 21.54
C THR A 78 -16.17 17.44 21.68
N THR A 79 -15.84 17.86 22.91
CA THR A 79 -14.71 18.75 23.21
C THR A 79 -13.45 18.03 23.63
N GLU A 80 -13.55 16.73 23.95
CA GLU A 80 -12.40 15.87 24.26
C GLU A 80 -11.83 15.32 22.95
N LEU A 81 -10.74 15.92 22.48
CA LEU A 81 -10.08 15.63 21.19
C LEU A 81 -8.74 14.89 21.34
N GLU A 82 -8.50 14.37 22.53
CA GLU A 82 -7.34 13.56 22.86
C GLU A 82 -7.69 12.44 23.83
N TYR A 83 -6.91 11.37 23.80
CA TYR A 83 -6.97 10.27 24.77
C TYR A 83 -5.57 9.69 24.99
N ILE A 84 -5.14 9.61 26.24
CA ILE A 84 -3.88 8.98 26.62
C ILE A 84 -4.12 7.54 27.10
N ASP A 85 -3.37 6.60 26.52
CA ASP A 85 -3.26 5.22 26.98
C ASP A 85 -1.91 5.01 27.67
N GLU A 86 -1.93 4.94 29.00
CA GLU A 86 -0.77 4.70 29.86
C GLU A 86 -0.55 3.21 30.16
N SER A 87 -1.41 2.32 29.65
CA SER A 87 -1.33 0.87 29.88
C SER A 87 -0.53 0.13 28.81
N VAL A 88 0.24 0.87 28.02
CA VAL A 88 1.03 0.38 26.89
C VAL A 88 2.46 0.07 27.30
N THR A 89 3.10 -0.78 26.52
CA THR A 89 4.50 -1.19 26.70
C THR A 89 5.27 -0.92 25.41
N THR A 90 6.58 -0.71 25.54
CA THR A 90 7.47 -0.61 24.37
C THR A 90 7.45 -1.90 23.56
N GLU A 91 7.81 -1.78 22.29
CA GLU A 91 7.94 -2.88 21.32
C GLU A 91 6.65 -3.64 21.00
N THR A 92 5.50 -3.21 21.57
CA THR A 92 4.20 -3.85 21.39
C THR A 92 3.32 -3.02 20.46
N VAL A 93 2.75 -3.68 19.45
CA VAL A 93 1.80 -3.05 18.52
C VAL A 93 0.39 -3.11 19.09
N TYR A 94 -0.20 -1.94 19.28
CA TYR A 94 -1.60 -1.74 19.64
C TYR A 94 -2.36 -1.22 18.42
N GLU A 95 -3.58 -1.67 18.24
CA GLU A 95 -4.45 -1.17 17.18
C GLU A 95 -5.66 -0.47 17.81
N TYR A 96 -5.86 0.80 17.44
CA TYR A 96 -6.92 1.66 17.95
C TYR A 96 -7.95 1.96 16.86
N ALA A 97 -9.21 2.08 17.28
CA ALA A 97 -10.26 2.70 16.49
C ALA A 97 -10.81 3.90 17.25
N ILE A 98 -10.87 5.05 16.58
CA ILE A 98 -11.60 6.22 17.03
C ILE A 98 -12.91 6.22 16.26
N GLN A 99 -14.04 6.02 16.95
CA GLN A 99 -15.37 6.07 16.36
C GLN A 99 -16.03 7.40 16.73
N LYS A 100 -16.40 8.17 15.72
CA LYS A 100 -17.19 9.41 15.82
C LYS A 100 -18.65 9.09 15.58
N THR A 101 -19.52 9.48 16.51
CA THR A 101 -20.96 9.54 16.26
C THR A 101 -21.31 10.95 15.80
N THR A 102 -22.21 11.08 14.83
CA THR A 102 -22.66 12.39 14.32
C THR A 102 -24.15 12.61 14.59
N ASN A 103 -24.62 13.85 14.42
CA ASN A 103 -26.05 14.19 14.33
C ASN A 103 -26.56 14.22 12.88
N THR A 104 -25.72 13.84 11.91
CA THR A 104 -26.08 13.77 10.49
C THR A 104 -26.79 12.45 10.22
N ALA A 105 -27.97 12.49 9.59
CA ALA A 105 -28.66 11.26 9.19
C ALA A 105 -27.83 10.47 8.16
N ASP A 106 -27.76 9.15 8.30
CA ASP A 106 -27.10 8.29 7.31
C ASP A 106 -28.11 7.86 6.22
N PRO A 107 -28.04 8.40 5.00
CA PRO A 107 -28.98 8.05 3.94
C PRO A 107 -28.72 6.64 3.36
N LEU A 108 -27.61 5.98 3.72
CA LEU A 108 -27.24 4.66 3.21
C LEU A 108 -27.62 3.55 4.21
N ALA A 109 -27.32 3.74 5.49
CA ALA A 109 -27.54 2.73 6.52
C ALA A 109 -28.77 2.99 7.41
N GLY A 110 -29.38 4.18 7.32
CA GLY A 110 -30.36 4.65 8.30
C GLY A 110 -29.70 5.03 9.64
N GLY A 111 -30.44 5.75 10.49
CA GLY A 111 -29.91 6.27 11.75
C GLY A 111 -28.96 7.45 11.53
N THR A 112 -27.93 7.57 12.37
CA THR A 112 -26.92 8.64 12.30
C THR A 112 -25.61 8.13 11.73
N MET A 113 -24.98 8.94 10.88
CA MET A 113 -23.72 8.61 10.24
C MET A 113 -22.59 8.48 11.27
N GLN A 114 -21.70 7.52 11.03
CA GLN A 114 -20.54 7.26 11.86
C GLN A 114 -19.26 7.48 11.07
N GLY A 115 -18.23 7.98 11.76
CA GLY A 115 -16.91 8.18 11.18
C GLY A 115 -15.81 7.45 11.95
N TYR A 116 -14.74 7.08 11.25
CA TYR A 116 -13.68 6.25 11.82
C TYR A 116 -12.27 6.77 11.51
N SER A 117 -11.37 6.61 12.48
CA SER A 117 -9.93 6.47 12.26
C SER A 117 -9.45 5.13 12.81
N TYR A 118 -8.47 4.54 12.13
CA TYR A 118 -7.77 3.32 12.56
C TYR A 118 -6.28 3.63 12.66
N ILE A 119 -5.68 3.32 13.80
CA ILE A 119 -4.29 3.70 14.10
C ILE A 119 -3.60 2.46 14.65
N SER A 120 -2.62 1.94 13.92
CA SER A 120 -1.74 0.88 14.42
C SER A 120 -0.53 1.55 15.03
N ALA A 121 -0.45 1.59 16.36
CA ALA A 121 0.55 2.34 17.08
C ALA A 121 1.47 1.48 17.93
N SER A 122 2.73 1.93 18.04
CA SER A 122 3.76 1.28 18.85
C SER A 122 4.77 2.30 19.32
N ILE A 123 5.38 2.03 20.47
CA ILE A 123 6.60 2.70 20.91
C ILE A 123 7.75 1.79 20.50
N GLN A 124 8.54 2.16 19.49
CA GLN A 124 9.69 1.39 19.02
C GLN A 124 9.34 -0.06 18.61
N LYS A 125 8.36 -0.27 17.71
CA LYS A 125 8.10 -1.63 17.15
C LYS A 125 9.42 -2.25 16.64
N PRO A 126 9.76 -3.49 17.02
CA PRO A 126 10.98 -4.14 16.56
C PRO A 126 11.07 -4.26 15.04
N ALA A 127 12.29 -4.40 14.53
CA ALA A 127 12.54 -4.52 13.10
C ALA A 127 11.88 -5.77 12.52
N ASN A 128 11.24 -5.65 11.36
CA ASN A 128 10.84 -6.82 10.60
C ASN A 128 12.02 -7.38 9.82
N HIS A 129 12.58 -8.49 10.28
CA HIS A 129 13.80 -9.07 9.72
C HIS A 129 13.57 -9.89 8.44
N ALA A 130 12.36 -10.42 8.24
CA ALA A 130 11.99 -11.22 7.07
C ALA A 130 10.56 -10.90 6.63
N ASN A 131 10.33 -10.82 5.32
CA ASN A 131 9.01 -10.53 4.75
C ASN A 131 8.28 -11.78 4.21
N GLY A 132 8.92 -12.95 4.26
CA GLY A 132 8.42 -14.19 3.67
C GLY A 132 9.02 -14.48 2.30
N SER A 133 8.30 -15.26 1.49
CA SER A 133 8.73 -15.69 0.16
C SER A 133 7.93 -15.00 -0.95
N MET A 134 8.63 -14.45 -1.95
CA MET A 134 8.03 -13.83 -3.12
C MET A 134 8.32 -14.63 -4.40
N LEU A 135 7.27 -14.93 -5.15
CA LEU A 135 7.37 -15.39 -6.53
C LEU A 135 7.34 -14.19 -7.47
N LEU A 136 8.42 -13.95 -8.19
CA LEU A 136 8.47 -13.04 -9.33
C LEU A 136 8.06 -13.80 -10.60
N LEU A 137 6.83 -13.57 -11.06
CA LEU A 137 6.30 -14.20 -12.26
C LEU A 137 6.39 -13.21 -13.42
N ILE A 138 7.19 -13.52 -14.43
CA ILE A 138 7.59 -12.57 -15.47
C ILE A 138 7.14 -13.09 -16.84
N THR A 139 6.59 -12.22 -17.68
CA THR A 139 6.39 -12.58 -19.08
C THR A 139 7.73 -12.72 -19.81
N LYS A 140 7.79 -13.64 -20.77
CA LYS A 140 8.98 -13.86 -21.60
C LYS A 140 9.50 -12.58 -22.27
N LEU A 141 8.59 -11.73 -22.78
CA LEU A 141 8.95 -10.45 -23.42
C LEU A 141 9.77 -9.56 -22.48
N ILE A 142 9.31 -9.40 -21.24
CA ILE A 142 9.97 -8.56 -20.25
C ILE A 142 11.29 -9.18 -19.80
N ASN A 143 11.29 -10.48 -19.49
CA ASN A 143 12.48 -11.19 -19.05
C ASN A 143 13.61 -11.11 -20.08
N ASP A 144 13.31 -11.40 -21.35
CA ASP A 144 14.32 -11.42 -22.41
C ASP A 144 14.85 -10.02 -22.74
N SER A 145 14.02 -8.98 -22.57
CA SER A 145 14.38 -7.61 -22.93
C SER A 145 15.07 -6.83 -21.80
N LEU A 146 14.84 -7.19 -20.54
CA LEU A 146 15.23 -6.42 -19.34
C LEU A 146 16.02 -7.25 -18.32
N SER A 147 16.80 -8.24 -18.77
CA SER A 147 17.53 -9.16 -17.86
C SER A 147 18.35 -8.48 -16.76
N SER A 148 19.00 -7.34 -17.06
CA SER A 148 19.74 -6.55 -16.06
C SER A 148 18.83 -5.94 -15.00
N GLU A 149 17.72 -5.35 -15.42
CA GLU A 149 16.75 -4.72 -14.53
C GLU A 149 16.00 -5.76 -13.70
N ILE A 150 15.73 -6.94 -14.26
CA ILE A 150 15.17 -8.09 -13.52
C ILE A 150 16.16 -8.57 -12.46
N THR A 151 17.46 -8.65 -12.77
CA THR A 151 18.48 -9.00 -11.78
C THR A 151 18.51 -7.97 -10.64
N GLY A 152 18.49 -6.68 -10.97
CA GLY A 152 18.39 -5.60 -9.98
C GLY A 152 17.13 -5.70 -9.12
N LEU A 153 15.98 -6.04 -9.72
CA LEU A 153 14.74 -6.26 -8.98
C LEU A 153 14.84 -7.44 -8.01
N VAL A 154 15.37 -8.59 -8.45
CA VAL A 154 15.56 -9.77 -7.59
C VAL A 154 16.48 -9.43 -6.42
N ASP A 155 17.53 -8.65 -6.67
CA ASP A 155 18.40 -8.14 -5.62
C ASP A 155 17.68 -7.21 -4.66
N ASP A 156 16.92 -6.22 -5.13
CA ASP A 156 16.14 -5.31 -4.28
C ASP A 156 15.19 -6.07 -3.37
N LEU A 157 14.45 -7.04 -3.91
CA LEU A 157 13.51 -7.86 -3.15
C LEU A 157 14.24 -8.69 -2.07
N SER A 158 15.32 -9.36 -2.45
CA SER A 158 16.15 -10.15 -1.53
C SER A 158 16.77 -9.28 -0.43
N ASN A 159 17.26 -8.09 -0.81
CA ASN A 159 17.86 -7.10 0.07
C ASN A 159 16.84 -6.48 1.04
N ASP A 160 15.55 -6.51 0.72
CA ASP A 160 14.49 -6.05 1.62
C ASP A 160 14.06 -7.15 2.62
N GLY A 161 14.55 -8.38 2.46
CA GLY A 161 14.28 -9.52 3.36
C GLY A 161 13.26 -10.51 2.83
N TRP A 162 13.03 -10.56 1.52
CA TRP A 162 12.25 -11.63 0.87
C TRP A 162 13.15 -12.79 0.45
N ALA A 163 12.68 -14.02 0.61
CA ALA A 163 13.18 -15.12 -0.20
C ALA A 163 12.55 -15.02 -1.60
N VAL A 164 13.33 -15.03 -2.67
CA VAL A 164 12.84 -14.74 -4.03
C VAL A 164 13.00 -15.95 -4.92
N SER A 165 11.91 -16.33 -5.60
CA SER A 165 11.95 -17.27 -6.70
C SER A 165 11.41 -16.62 -7.96
N THR A 166 11.97 -16.96 -9.12
CA THR A 166 11.57 -16.40 -10.41
C THR A 166 10.99 -17.50 -11.29
N GLU A 167 9.93 -17.18 -12.02
CA GLU A 167 9.35 -18.05 -13.04
C GLU A 167 9.02 -17.21 -14.28
N VAL A 168 9.41 -17.70 -15.45
CA VAL A 168 9.17 -17.01 -16.72
C VAL A 168 8.06 -17.73 -17.48
N ILE A 169 6.99 -17.01 -17.81
CA ILE A 169 5.84 -17.56 -18.52
C ILE A 169 5.70 -16.98 -19.92
N THR A 170 5.10 -17.76 -20.80
CA THR A 170 4.71 -17.30 -22.13
C THR A 170 3.30 -16.69 -22.06
N PRO A 171 2.94 -15.77 -22.98
CA PRO A 171 1.65 -15.08 -22.90
C PRO A 171 0.44 -15.97 -23.22
N GLU A 172 0.65 -17.20 -23.71
CA GLU A 172 -0.42 -18.14 -24.08
C GLU A 172 -0.95 -18.97 -22.90
N LEU A 173 -0.33 -18.88 -21.72
CA LEU A 173 -0.84 -19.57 -20.54
C LEU A 173 -2.26 -19.07 -20.21
N THR A 174 -3.12 -19.98 -19.80
CA THR A 174 -4.44 -19.63 -19.26
C THR A 174 -4.34 -19.22 -17.79
N ILE A 175 -5.36 -18.54 -17.27
CA ILE A 175 -5.43 -18.17 -15.86
C ILE A 175 -5.35 -19.39 -14.92
N THR A 176 -5.86 -20.55 -15.35
CA THR A 176 -5.82 -21.78 -14.54
C THR A 176 -4.41 -22.35 -14.46
N GLN A 177 -3.65 -22.28 -15.56
CA GLN A 177 -2.24 -22.70 -15.60
C GLN A 177 -1.36 -21.75 -14.78
N VAL A 178 -1.59 -20.44 -14.86
CA VAL A 178 -0.90 -19.45 -14.01
C VAL A 178 -1.17 -19.73 -12.53
N LYS A 179 -2.43 -19.97 -12.15
CA LYS A 179 -2.77 -20.32 -10.76
C LYS A 179 -2.12 -21.64 -10.31
N ALA A 180 -2.01 -22.63 -11.19
CA ALA A 180 -1.35 -23.89 -10.87
C ALA A 180 0.14 -23.72 -10.56
N ILE A 181 0.85 -22.85 -11.29
CA ILE A 181 2.25 -22.48 -10.99
C ILE A 181 2.35 -21.86 -9.59
N ILE A 182 1.50 -20.87 -9.30
CA ILE A 182 1.50 -20.18 -8.01
C ILE A 182 1.17 -21.16 -6.87
N LYS A 183 0.18 -22.05 -7.08
CA LYS A 183 -0.20 -23.09 -6.14
C LYS A 183 0.97 -24.01 -5.80
N ALA A 184 1.69 -24.49 -6.82
CA ALA A 184 2.84 -25.37 -6.61
C ALA A 184 3.94 -24.68 -5.78
N LYS A 185 4.22 -23.40 -6.04
CA LYS A 185 5.19 -22.62 -5.25
C LYS A 185 4.71 -22.41 -3.81
N LYS A 186 3.41 -22.15 -3.60
CA LYS A 186 2.83 -22.05 -2.25
C LYS A 186 2.92 -23.37 -1.48
N GLU A 187 2.57 -24.48 -2.10
CA GLU A 187 2.64 -25.82 -1.48
C GLU A 187 4.08 -26.24 -1.15
N ALA A 188 5.07 -25.70 -1.88
CA ALA A 188 6.48 -25.83 -1.57
C ALA A 188 6.99 -24.87 -0.47
N GLY A 189 6.13 -24.01 0.10
CA GLY A 189 6.50 -23.01 1.10
C GLY A 189 7.27 -21.81 0.55
N GLN A 190 7.19 -21.55 -0.76
CA GLN A 190 8.00 -20.55 -1.48
C GLN A 190 7.16 -19.37 -2.00
N CYS A 191 5.95 -19.15 -1.50
CA CYS A 191 5.04 -18.12 -2.02
C CYS A 191 4.06 -17.60 -0.97
N ASP A 192 4.39 -16.45 -0.39
CA ASP A 192 3.53 -15.61 0.46
C ASP A 192 3.02 -14.37 -0.33
N ALA A 193 3.77 -13.96 -1.36
CA ALA A 193 3.38 -12.93 -2.30
C ALA A 193 3.81 -13.27 -3.74
N VAL A 194 3.07 -12.76 -4.71
CA VAL A 194 3.40 -12.84 -6.14
C VAL A 194 3.52 -11.44 -6.70
N TYR A 195 4.62 -11.19 -7.39
CA TYR A 195 4.82 -10.02 -8.23
C TYR A 195 4.65 -10.43 -9.69
N LEU A 196 3.52 -10.06 -10.28
CA LEU A 196 3.20 -10.24 -11.70
C LEU A 196 3.84 -9.11 -12.51
N LEU A 197 4.77 -9.45 -13.41
CA LEU A 197 5.51 -8.47 -14.20
C LEU A 197 5.33 -8.69 -15.71
N GLY A 198 4.66 -7.73 -16.36
CA GLY A 198 4.25 -7.75 -17.77
C GLY A 198 2.79 -8.18 -17.96
N ASN A 199 2.38 -8.30 -19.23
CA ASN A 199 1.04 -8.73 -19.64
C ASN A 199 0.73 -10.22 -19.32
N ILE A 200 0.53 -10.52 -18.03
CA ILE A 200 0.09 -11.82 -17.54
C ILE A 200 -1.44 -11.92 -17.65
N PRO A 201 -2.02 -13.07 -18.06
CA PRO A 201 -3.46 -13.25 -18.15
C PRO A 201 -4.24 -12.70 -16.93
N VAL A 202 -5.32 -11.98 -17.21
CA VAL A 202 -6.17 -11.35 -16.20
C VAL A 202 -7.40 -12.23 -15.96
N PRO A 203 -7.56 -12.81 -14.75
CA PRO A 203 -8.79 -13.51 -14.39
C PRO A 203 -9.95 -12.52 -14.24
N TYR A 204 -11.16 -12.97 -14.57
CA TYR A 204 -12.39 -12.18 -14.45
C TYR A 204 -13.39 -12.90 -13.55
N SER A 205 -14.15 -12.13 -12.76
CA SER A 205 -15.19 -12.68 -11.91
C SER A 205 -16.34 -11.69 -11.71
N GLY A 206 -17.57 -12.20 -11.63
CA GLY A 206 -18.77 -11.46 -11.26
C GLY A 206 -19.94 -11.65 -12.22
N THR A 207 -21.14 -11.54 -11.67
CA THR A 207 -22.41 -11.41 -12.40
C THR A 207 -23.15 -10.16 -11.94
N PHE A 208 -22.44 -9.03 -11.84
CA PHE A 208 -23.01 -7.75 -11.40
C PHE A 208 -24.16 -7.34 -12.32
N CYS A 209 -25.27 -6.83 -11.76
CA CYS A 209 -26.54 -6.48 -12.41
C CYS A 209 -27.55 -7.63 -12.54
N THR A 210 -27.09 -8.87 -12.76
CA THR A 210 -27.99 -10.05 -12.78
C THR A 210 -28.08 -10.75 -11.42
N ASP A 211 -27.11 -10.53 -10.53
CA ASP A 211 -27.18 -10.99 -9.15
C ASP A 211 -28.22 -10.20 -8.31
N VAL A 212 -29.00 -10.93 -7.50
CA VAL A 212 -30.10 -10.37 -6.69
C VAL A 212 -29.64 -9.43 -5.59
N SER A 213 -28.42 -9.58 -5.09
CA SER A 213 -27.83 -8.75 -4.04
C SER A 213 -26.97 -7.62 -4.60
N TYR A 214 -26.53 -7.74 -5.85
CA TYR A 214 -25.61 -6.80 -6.51
C TYR A 214 -26.13 -6.37 -7.87
N GLN A 215 -27.30 -5.73 -7.87
CA GLN A 215 -27.96 -5.18 -9.06
C GLN A 215 -27.24 -3.95 -9.66
N TYR A 216 -26.28 -3.40 -8.93
CA TYR A 216 -25.41 -2.32 -9.37
C TYR A 216 -23.97 -2.84 -9.40
N PRO A 217 -23.18 -2.49 -10.43
CA PRO A 217 -21.76 -2.78 -10.40
C PRO A 217 -21.05 -1.80 -9.47
N PRO A 218 -19.81 -2.10 -9.04
CA PRO A 218 -19.08 -1.27 -8.09
C PRO A 218 -19.00 0.22 -8.50
N ASP A 219 -18.77 0.54 -9.76
CA ASP A 219 -18.69 1.94 -10.23
C ASP A 219 -20.04 2.59 -10.58
N GLY A 220 -21.15 1.84 -10.50
CA GLY A 220 -22.52 2.32 -10.73
C GLY A 220 -23.03 2.25 -12.19
N HIS A 221 -22.27 1.79 -13.17
CA HIS A 221 -22.70 1.75 -14.58
C HIS A 221 -23.52 0.49 -14.93
N THR A 222 -24.82 0.55 -14.61
CA THR A 222 -25.80 -0.53 -14.84
C THR A 222 -25.98 -0.93 -16.32
N ALA A 223 -26.87 -1.90 -16.59
CA ALA A 223 -27.22 -2.36 -17.93
C ALA A 223 -27.75 -1.24 -18.85
N ALA A 224 -28.29 -0.17 -18.26
CA ALA A 224 -28.80 0.99 -19.01
C ALA A 224 -27.75 2.08 -19.25
N ALA A 225 -26.54 1.96 -18.68
CA ALA A 225 -25.49 2.95 -18.84
C ALA A 225 -24.86 2.89 -20.25
N PRO A 226 -24.44 4.03 -20.82
CA PRO A 226 -23.65 4.06 -22.06
C PRO A 226 -22.15 4.29 -21.77
N PRO A 227 -21.28 3.26 -21.80
CA PRO A 227 -21.54 1.82 -21.91
C PRO A 227 -21.91 1.14 -20.57
N SER A 228 -22.48 -0.05 -20.63
CA SER A 228 -22.73 -0.85 -19.43
C SER A 228 -21.42 -1.48 -18.91
N HIS A 229 -21.26 -1.50 -17.58
CA HIS A 229 -20.16 -2.15 -16.87
C HIS A 229 -20.65 -3.28 -15.93
N CYS A 230 -21.73 -3.94 -16.33
CA CYS A 230 -22.25 -5.13 -15.66
C CYS A 230 -21.41 -6.39 -15.96
N GLY A 231 -21.70 -7.49 -15.26
CA GLY A 231 -21.06 -8.78 -15.43
C GLY A 231 -19.74 -8.91 -14.68
N ALA A 232 -18.71 -9.47 -15.32
CA ALA A 232 -17.44 -9.81 -14.70
C ALA A 232 -16.44 -8.65 -14.70
N TRP A 233 -15.59 -8.61 -13.67
CA TRP A 233 -14.54 -7.61 -13.46
C TRP A 233 -13.18 -8.29 -13.27
N PRO A 234 -12.04 -7.62 -13.57
CA PRO A 234 -10.72 -8.15 -13.28
C PRO A 234 -10.55 -8.57 -11.82
N SER A 235 -9.96 -9.73 -11.55
CA SER A 235 -9.87 -10.30 -10.21
C SER A 235 -8.58 -11.09 -9.96
N ASP A 236 -7.45 -10.39 -9.83
CA ASP A 236 -6.17 -11.00 -9.46
C ASP A 236 -6.22 -11.72 -8.10
N GLY A 237 -7.21 -11.40 -7.25
CA GLY A 237 -7.52 -12.17 -6.04
C GLY A 237 -7.74 -13.67 -6.29
N TYR A 238 -8.16 -14.07 -7.50
CA TYR A 238 -8.22 -15.47 -7.92
C TYR A 238 -6.87 -16.18 -7.79
N TYR A 239 -5.75 -15.52 -8.12
CA TYR A 239 -4.42 -16.09 -8.01
C TYR A 239 -3.96 -16.27 -6.55
N GLY A 240 -4.48 -15.44 -5.64
CA GLY A 240 -4.13 -15.46 -4.21
C GLY A 240 -5.04 -16.31 -3.32
N SER A 241 -6.14 -16.83 -3.87
CA SER A 241 -7.17 -17.60 -3.17
C SER A 241 -7.10 -19.08 -3.53
N PHE A 242 -6.82 -19.95 -2.55
CA PHE A 242 -6.74 -21.41 -2.74
C PHE A 242 -7.90 -22.18 -2.11
N ASP A 243 -8.76 -21.46 -1.38
CA ASP A 243 -9.99 -21.96 -0.79
C ASP A 243 -11.20 -21.30 -1.48
N GLY A 244 -12.40 -21.77 -1.15
CA GLY A 244 -13.64 -21.26 -1.73
C GLY A 244 -13.95 -21.83 -3.11
N ASN A 245 -15.23 -21.77 -3.49
CA ASN A 245 -15.70 -22.28 -4.77
C ASN A 245 -15.81 -21.14 -5.80
N TRP A 246 -14.93 -21.17 -6.79
CA TRP A 246 -14.98 -20.28 -7.97
C TRP A 246 -15.83 -20.96 -9.04
N THR A 247 -17.07 -20.52 -9.21
CA THR A 247 -18.02 -21.14 -10.17
C THR A 247 -18.01 -20.43 -11.51
N ASP A 248 -18.32 -21.15 -12.58
CA ASP A 248 -18.46 -20.65 -13.94
C ASP A 248 -19.73 -21.29 -14.55
N LEU A 249 -20.87 -20.90 -13.97
CA LEU A 249 -22.20 -21.45 -14.29
C LEU A 249 -23.24 -20.36 -14.53
N GLY A 250 -22.93 -19.11 -14.16
CA GLY A 250 -23.79 -17.96 -14.29
C GLY A 250 -23.79 -17.38 -15.69
N THR A 251 -24.79 -16.53 -15.98
CA THR A 251 -24.84 -15.77 -17.22
C THR A 251 -25.10 -14.30 -16.90
N ASP A 252 -24.20 -13.45 -17.37
CA ASP A 252 -24.42 -12.02 -17.50
C ASP A 252 -23.83 -11.49 -18.81
N SER A 253 -24.70 -11.29 -19.80
CA SER A 253 -24.30 -10.73 -21.09
C SER A 253 -24.56 -9.23 -21.22
N THR A 254 -24.85 -8.54 -20.11
CA THR A 254 -25.29 -7.13 -20.13
C THR A 254 -24.13 -6.14 -20.15
N GLY A 255 -22.92 -6.57 -19.78
CA GLY A 255 -21.69 -5.78 -19.93
C GLY A 255 -21.38 -5.45 -21.40
N ALA A 256 -20.86 -4.25 -21.65
CA ALA A 256 -20.59 -3.79 -23.01
C ALA A 256 -19.37 -4.47 -23.64
N ARG A 257 -18.27 -4.65 -22.88
CA ARG A 257 -17.06 -5.32 -23.36
C ARG A 257 -17.24 -6.83 -23.38
N ALA A 258 -16.51 -7.50 -24.26
CA ALA A 258 -16.47 -8.95 -24.28
C ALA A 258 -15.88 -9.53 -22.98
N GLU A 259 -14.92 -8.83 -22.36
CA GLU A 259 -14.30 -9.24 -21.11
C GLU A 259 -15.30 -9.19 -19.94
N ASN A 260 -16.19 -8.20 -19.88
CA ASN A 260 -17.19 -8.11 -18.81
C ASN A 260 -18.40 -9.04 -18.99
N LYS A 261 -18.62 -9.61 -20.18
CA LYS A 261 -19.68 -10.62 -20.34
C LYS A 261 -19.24 -11.91 -19.66
N ASN A 262 -20.08 -12.45 -18.79
CA ASN A 262 -19.86 -13.73 -18.12
C ASN A 262 -20.84 -14.75 -18.70
N ILE A 263 -20.36 -15.85 -19.27
CA ILE A 263 -21.22 -16.91 -19.80
C ILE A 263 -20.69 -18.28 -19.36
N PRO A 264 -21.56 -19.29 -19.17
CA PRO A 264 -21.12 -20.57 -18.61
C PRO A 264 -20.03 -21.25 -19.44
N GLY A 265 -18.92 -21.58 -18.79
CA GLY A 265 -17.78 -22.28 -19.35
C GLY A 265 -16.81 -21.41 -20.16
N ASP A 266 -16.89 -20.07 -20.04
CA ASP A 266 -15.95 -19.16 -20.72
C ASP A 266 -14.63 -18.94 -19.96
N GLY A 267 -14.49 -19.52 -18.77
CA GLY A 267 -13.31 -19.40 -17.92
C GLY A 267 -13.31 -18.13 -17.05
N LYS A 268 -14.44 -17.42 -16.96
CA LYS A 268 -14.67 -16.33 -16.01
C LYS A 268 -15.58 -16.83 -14.90
N PHE A 269 -15.42 -16.27 -13.72
CA PHE A 269 -16.12 -16.78 -12.54
C PHE A 269 -17.37 -15.96 -12.21
N ASP A 270 -18.33 -16.55 -11.50
CA ASP A 270 -19.60 -15.90 -11.16
C ASP A 270 -19.48 -14.98 -9.93
N ASN A 271 -18.46 -15.22 -9.12
CA ASN A 271 -18.36 -14.68 -7.78
C ASN A 271 -18.21 -13.14 -7.79
N ILE A 272 -19.04 -12.45 -7.02
CA ILE A 272 -18.93 -10.99 -6.80
C ILE A 272 -18.08 -10.66 -5.58
N ARG A 273 -18.13 -11.51 -4.56
CA ARG A 273 -17.22 -11.49 -3.41
C ARG A 273 -16.21 -12.62 -3.54
N LEU A 274 -15.04 -12.44 -2.96
CA LEU A 274 -14.01 -13.48 -2.92
C LEU A 274 -14.58 -14.72 -2.20
N PRO A 275 -14.64 -15.89 -2.85
CA PRO A 275 -15.27 -17.07 -2.27
C PRO A 275 -14.45 -17.72 -1.16
N GLY A 276 -13.20 -17.31 -0.97
CA GLY A 276 -12.29 -17.78 0.06
C GLY A 276 -11.30 -16.68 0.46
N ILE A 277 -10.59 -16.91 1.57
CA ILE A 277 -9.58 -15.96 2.04
C ILE A 277 -8.40 -15.88 1.06
N ILE A 278 -7.84 -14.68 0.92
CA ILE A 278 -6.57 -14.49 0.23
C ILE A 278 -5.45 -14.86 1.19
N THR A 279 -4.59 -15.79 0.77
CA THR A 279 -3.44 -16.26 1.55
C THR A 279 -2.10 -16.04 0.85
N VAL A 280 -2.13 -15.49 -0.36
CA VAL A 280 -0.96 -15.05 -1.12
C VAL A 280 -1.28 -13.68 -1.70
N ALA A 281 -0.49 -12.68 -1.37
CA ALA A 281 -0.71 -11.32 -1.86
C ALA A 281 -0.34 -11.23 -3.34
N ILE A 282 -1.15 -10.56 -4.16
CA ILE A 282 -0.89 -10.43 -5.59
C ILE A 282 -0.72 -8.95 -5.93
N GLY A 283 0.44 -8.57 -6.48
CA GLY A 283 0.69 -7.24 -7.04
C GLY A 283 1.07 -7.33 -8.52
N ARG A 284 0.53 -6.43 -9.35
CA ARG A 284 0.70 -6.45 -10.80
C ARG A 284 1.33 -5.17 -11.34
N VAL A 285 2.36 -5.32 -12.17
CA VAL A 285 2.89 -4.24 -13.02
C VAL A 285 2.83 -4.68 -14.46
N ASP A 286 1.95 -4.02 -15.22
CA ASP A 286 1.69 -4.32 -16.63
C ASP A 286 1.47 -3.01 -17.39
N PHE A 287 2.37 -2.71 -18.33
CA PHE A 287 2.32 -1.53 -19.19
C PHE A 287 1.91 -1.83 -20.63
N SER A 288 1.38 -3.03 -20.89
CA SER A 288 0.78 -3.36 -22.18
C SER A 288 -0.45 -2.49 -22.46
N LYS A 289 -0.77 -2.23 -23.73
CA LYS A 289 -1.93 -1.41 -24.10
C LYS A 289 -1.95 -0.05 -23.37
N LEU A 290 -0.83 0.67 -23.45
CA LEU A 290 -0.76 2.10 -23.10
C LEU A 290 -0.48 2.90 -24.37
N SER A 291 -1.33 2.76 -25.38
CA SER A 291 -1.12 3.31 -26.73
C SER A 291 -1.00 4.84 -26.79
N ALA A 292 -1.39 5.54 -25.73
CA ALA A 292 -1.15 6.96 -25.58
C ALA A 292 0.35 7.26 -25.46
N PHE A 293 1.13 6.41 -24.79
CA PHE A 293 2.56 6.61 -24.59
C PHE A 293 3.33 6.23 -25.84
N THR A 294 4.40 6.97 -26.12
CA THR A 294 5.28 6.70 -27.26
C THR A 294 6.19 5.51 -27.02
N GLU A 295 6.44 5.21 -25.75
CA GLU A 295 7.29 4.15 -25.24
C GLU A 295 6.57 2.80 -25.30
N SER A 296 7.33 1.74 -25.61
CA SER A 296 6.83 0.37 -25.56
C SER A 296 6.60 -0.11 -24.12
N GLU A 297 5.85 -1.20 -23.95
CA GLU A 297 5.69 -1.90 -22.66
C GLU A 297 7.05 -2.18 -21.99
N VAL A 298 8.05 -2.61 -22.76
CA VAL A 298 9.43 -2.84 -22.29
C VAL A 298 10.06 -1.56 -21.75
N GLN A 299 9.95 -0.45 -22.48
CA GLN A 299 10.54 0.83 -22.07
C GLN A 299 9.85 1.41 -20.83
N LEU A 300 8.52 1.29 -20.74
CA LEU A 300 7.75 1.72 -19.58
C LEU A 300 8.05 0.84 -18.35
N THR A 301 8.21 -0.48 -18.54
CA THR A 301 8.61 -1.40 -17.47
C THR A 301 10.01 -1.06 -16.95
N LYS A 302 10.98 -0.83 -17.85
CA LYS A 302 12.33 -0.39 -17.48
C LYS A 302 12.32 0.90 -16.66
N ARG A 303 11.55 1.90 -17.11
CA ARG A 303 11.36 3.15 -16.37
C ARG A 303 10.78 2.90 -14.97
N TYR A 304 9.75 2.07 -14.88
CA TYR A 304 9.11 1.75 -13.62
C TYR A 304 10.06 1.09 -12.62
N LEU A 305 10.80 0.08 -13.07
CA LEU A 305 11.77 -0.60 -12.22
C LEU A 305 12.87 0.36 -11.74
N ALA A 306 13.36 1.25 -12.62
CA ALA A 306 14.38 2.23 -12.25
C ALA A 306 13.90 3.23 -11.17
N LYS A 307 12.69 3.78 -11.30
CA LYS A 307 12.16 4.73 -10.30
C LYS A 307 11.80 4.05 -8.98
N VAL A 308 11.30 2.81 -9.02
CA VAL A 308 11.03 2.01 -7.82
C VAL A 308 12.34 1.67 -7.10
N HIS A 309 13.38 1.26 -7.82
CA HIS A 309 14.71 1.04 -7.26
C HIS A 309 15.23 2.30 -6.56
N ALA A 310 15.24 3.44 -7.23
CA ALA A 310 15.69 4.71 -6.66
C ALA A 310 14.91 5.07 -5.37
N PHE A 311 13.59 4.81 -5.33
CA PHE A 311 12.80 4.98 -4.11
C PHE A 311 13.24 4.03 -2.99
N LYS A 312 13.43 2.73 -3.28
CA LYS A 312 13.89 1.73 -2.29
C LYS A 312 15.31 2.01 -1.77
N MET A 313 16.14 2.67 -2.56
CA MET A 313 17.48 3.12 -2.18
C MET A 313 17.49 4.42 -1.36
N GLY A 314 16.33 5.05 -1.15
CA GLY A 314 16.21 6.32 -0.43
C GLY A 314 16.62 7.55 -1.25
N GLU A 315 16.73 7.42 -2.58
CA GLU A 315 17.16 8.50 -3.48
C GLU A 315 15.99 9.40 -3.91
N THR A 316 14.76 8.89 -3.84
CA THR A 316 13.55 9.66 -4.14
C THR A 316 12.92 10.19 -2.85
N VAL A 317 13.06 11.49 -2.62
CA VAL A 317 12.47 12.19 -1.46
C VAL A 317 11.03 12.60 -1.78
N THR A 318 10.12 12.30 -0.87
CA THR A 318 8.73 12.79 -0.92
C THR A 318 8.40 13.57 0.34
N GLN A 319 7.43 14.48 0.26
CA GLN A 319 6.80 15.05 1.43
C GLN A 319 5.99 13.95 2.11
N ASN A 320 6.16 13.80 3.43
CA ASN A 320 5.33 12.92 4.26
C ASN A 320 3.92 13.52 4.43
N LYS A 321 3.21 13.63 3.31
CA LYS A 321 1.91 14.26 3.14
C LYS A 321 1.14 13.52 2.04
N GLY A 322 -0.18 13.60 2.12
CA GLY A 322 -1.07 13.18 1.06
C GLY A 322 -1.84 14.35 0.47
N ILE A 323 -2.24 14.21 -0.79
CA ILE A 323 -3.17 15.13 -1.44
C ILE A 323 -4.49 14.43 -1.72
N VAL A 324 -5.61 15.11 -1.45
CA VAL A 324 -6.97 14.61 -1.66
C VAL A 324 -7.68 15.54 -2.64
N GLU A 325 -7.95 15.01 -3.84
CA GLU A 325 -8.75 15.67 -4.86
C GLU A 325 -10.09 14.91 -5.03
N ASP A 326 -11.12 15.40 -4.34
CA ASP A 326 -12.42 14.72 -4.25
C ASP A 326 -13.48 15.41 -5.11
N ASN A 327 -13.57 15.05 -6.38
CA ASN A 327 -14.62 15.51 -7.29
C ASN A 327 -15.96 14.74 -7.10
N PHE A 328 -16.06 13.92 -6.05
CA PHE A 328 -17.29 13.26 -5.61
C PHE A 328 -17.69 13.63 -4.17
N SER A 329 -17.22 14.78 -3.67
CA SER A 329 -17.46 15.25 -2.30
C SER A 329 -18.94 15.31 -1.86
N GLY A 330 -19.86 15.43 -2.83
CA GLY A 330 -21.31 15.41 -2.61
C GLY A 330 -21.95 14.03 -2.42
N TYR A 331 -21.23 12.93 -2.69
CA TYR A 331 -21.79 11.58 -2.56
C TYR A 331 -21.83 11.11 -1.11
N ALA A 332 -23.00 10.63 -0.67
CA ALA A 332 -23.26 10.22 0.71
C ALA A 332 -22.36 9.10 1.21
N GLU A 333 -21.74 8.31 0.33
CA GLU A 333 -20.84 7.22 0.67
C GLU A 333 -19.48 7.69 1.21
N GLY A 334 -19.08 8.92 0.84
CA GLY A 334 -17.82 9.52 1.26
C GLY A 334 -16.62 8.71 0.77
N PHE A 335 -16.43 8.60 -0.55
CA PHE A 335 -15.40 7.75 -1.16
C PHE A 335 -13.97 8.06 -0.67
N SER A 336 -13.65 9.33 -0.42
CA SER A 336 -12.34 9.77 0.08
C SER A 336 -12.11 9.53 1.57
N SER A 337 -13.10 9.04 2.33
CA SER A 337 -12.99 8.86 3.78
C SER A 337 -11.87 7.90 4.20
N SER A 338 -11.54 6.91 3.37
CA SER A 338 -10.38 6.04 3.63
C SER A 338 -9.06 6.79 3.48
N ALA A 339 -8.92 7.63 2.46
CA ALA A 339 -7.74 8.46 2.30
C ALA A 339 -7.56 9.42 3.48
N ILE A 340 -8.64 10.11 3.87
CA ILE A 340 -8.60 11.07 4.98
C ILE A 340 -8.10 10.41 6.27
N ARG A 341 -8.67 9.27 6.67
CA ARG A 341 -8.29 8.64 7.94
C ARG A 341 -6.88 8.02 7.91
N ASN A 342 -6.50 7.41 6.79
CA ASN A 342 -5.23 6.69 6.71
C ASN A 342 -4.03 7.63 6.44
N ILE A 343 -4.20 8.69 5.63
CA ILE A 343 -3.11 9.67 5.41
C ILE A 343 -2.70 10.27 6.75
N THR A 344 -3.64 10.69 7.60
CA THR A 344 -3.30 11.25 8.91
C THR A 344 -2.68 10.21 9.85
N ALA A 345 -3.16 8.97 9.84
CA ALA A 345 -2.58 7.90 10.66
C ALA A 345 -1.11 7.59 10.27
N VAL A 346 -0.77 7.67 8.98
CA VAL A 346 0.60 7.42 8.50
C VAL A 346 1.47 8.67 8.60
N CYS A 347 0.98 9.82 8.15
CA CYS A 347 1.78 11.03 7.97
C CYS A 347 1.73 12.00 9.15
N GLY A 348 0.84 11.78 10.12
CA GLY A 348 0.68 12.64 11.29
C GLY A 348 -0.22 13.86 11.02
N PRO A 349 -0.23 14.85 11.94
CA PRO A 349 -1.11 16.02 11.83
C PRO A 349 -0.75 16.92 10.64
N ASN A 350 -1.72 17.67 10.13
CA ASN A 350 -1.56 18.64 9.03
C ASN A 350 -0.96 18.03 7.75
N SER A 351 -1.21 16.74 7.52
CA SER A 351 -0.60 15.97 6.43
C SER A 351 -1.43 15.89 5.17
N ILE A 352 -2.68 16.37 5.18
CA ILE A 352 -3.57 16.35 4.02
C ILE A 352 -3.64 17.73 3.37
N LEU A 353 -3.23 17.80 2.10
CA LEU A 353 -3.57 18.90 1.21
C LEU A 353 -4.85 18.56 0.45
N ARG A 354 -5.83 19.47 0.43
CA ARG A 354 -7.03 19.34 -0.40
C ARG A 354 -6.85 20.23 -1.64
N GLY A 355 -6.83 19.64 -2.82
CA GLY A 355 -6.58 20.39 -4.06
C GLY A 355 -6.25 19.50 -5.26
N ASP A 356 -6.04 20.15 -6.40
CA ASP A 356 -5.72 19.51 -7.69
C ASP A 356 -4.36 18.81 -7.67
N ILE A 357 -4.33 17.52 -8.01
CA ILE A 357 -3.11 16.70 -7.97
C ILE A 357 -2.04 17.23 -8.91
N PHE A 358 -2.36 17.52 -10.16
CA PHE A 358 -1.36 17.84 -11.17
C PHE A 358 -0.77 19.23 -10.94
N ALA A 359 -1.59 20.21 -10.55
CA ALA A 359 -1.13 21.56 -10.23
C ALA A 359 -0.17 21.57 -9.02
N ASN A 360 -0.41 20.71 -8.02
CA ASN A 360 0.45 20.66 -6.83
C ASN A 360 1.69 19.77 -7.05
N SER A 361 1.56 18.66 -7.79
CA SER A 361 2.68 17.77 -8.11
C SER A 361 3.72 18.39 -9.04
N ASP A 362 3.39 19.49 -9.73
CA ASP A 362 4.35 20.28 -10.51
C ASP A 362 5.40 20.98 -9.62
N THR A 363 5.13 21.17 -8.33
CA THR A 363 6.00 21.93 -7.40
C THR A 363 6.45 21.12 -6.18
N ALA A 364 5.90 19.92 -5.97
CA ALA A 364 6.20 19.08 -4.82
C ALA A 364 5.96 17.60 -5.12
N ASP A 365 6.73 16.71 -4.48
CA ASP A 365 6.50 15.27 -4.54
C ASP A 365 5.73 14.81 -3.29
N PHE A 366 4.53 14.25 -3.47
CA PHE A 366 3.71 13.74 -2.35
C PHE A 366 3.90 12.24 -2.16
N LEU A 367 3.84 11.79 -0.91
CA LEU A 367 3.87 10.36 -0.59
C LEU A 367 2.58 9.67 -1.03
N PHE A 368 1.42 10.29 -0.77
CA PHE A 368 0.12 9.73 -1.11
C PHE A 368 -0.72 10.67 -1.97
N SER A 369 -1.56 10.10 -2.83
CA SER A 369 -2.68 10.82 -3.43
C SER A 369 -3.95 10.01 -3.28
N TYR A 370 -5.06 10.72 -3.12
CA TYR A 370 -6.38 10.21 -3.41
C TYR A 370 -7.02 11.11 -4.46
N THR A 371 -7.48 10.54 -5.56
CA THR A 371 -8.21 11.26 -6.59
C THR A 371 -9.48 10.52 -6.95
N CYS A 372 -10.59 11.25 -7.09
CA CYS A 372 -11.79 10.65 -7.64
C CYS A 372 -12.63 11.61 -8.45
N GLY A 373 -13.40 11.05 -9.38
CA GLY A 373 -14.32 11.78 -10.24
C GLY A 373 -15.03 10.86 -11.22
N GLY A 374 -16.11 11.38 -11.83
CA GLY A 374 -16.78 10.67 -12.93
C GLY A 374 -15.89 10.65 -14.16
N GLY A 375 -16.06 9.68 -15.05
CA GLY A 375 -15.18 9.62 -16.21
C GLY A 375 -15.40 8.44 -17.13
N TYR A 376 -14.30 8.00 -17.72
CA TYR A 376 -14.23 6.86 -18.63
C TYR A 376 -12.95 6.08 -18.37
N TYR A 377 -12.69 4.95 -19.04
CA TYR A 377 -11.50 4.12 -18.80
C TYR A 377 -10.15 4.88 -18.67
N ASN A 378 -10.00 5.99 -19.40
CA ASN A 378 -8.76 6.77 -19.52
C ASN A 378 -8.87 8.22 -19.03
N SER A 379 -9.97 8.63 -18.38
CA SER A 379 -10.18 10.01 -17.94
C SER A 379 -10.99 10.11 -16.66
N CYS A 380 -10.66 11.10 -15.84
CA CYS A 380 -11.26 11.39 -14.56
C CYS A 380 -11.60 12.89 -14.50
N SER A 381 -12.90 13.21 -14.46
CA SER A 381 -13.41 14.58 -14.43
C SER A 381 -12.92 15.31 -13.17
N GLY A 382 -12.49 16.55 -13.36
CA GLY A 382 -11.83 17.35 -12.32
C GLY A 382 -10.32 17.11 -12.23
N VAL A 383 -9.87 15.88 -12.50
CA VAL A 383 -8.46 15.47 -12.35
C VAL A 383 -7.67 15.57 -13.67
N GLY A 384 -8.08 14.84 -14.70
CA GLY A 384 -7.33 14.76 -15.97
C GLY A 384 -7.55 13.46 -16.74
N ASN A 385 -6.61 13.11 -17.62
CA ASN A 385 -6.66 11.89 -18.42
C ASN A 385 -5.29 11.19 -18.51
N SER A 386 -5.26 9.98 -19.05
CA SER A 386 -4.04 9.15 -19.11
C SER A 386 -2.86 9.81 -19.82
N THR A 387 -3.10 10.79 -20.71
CA THR A 387 -2.02 11.51 -21.40
C THR A 387 -1.31 12.54 -20.52
N ASN A 388 -1.95 13.02 -19.43
CA ASN A 388 -1.32 13.91 -18.46
C ASN A 388 -0.05 13.28 -17.86
N TYR A 389 -0.09 11.97 -17.59
CA TYR A 389 1.03 11.22 -16.99
C TYR A 389 2.26 11.06 -17.89
N LYS A 390 2.22 11.55 -19.14
CA LYS A 390 3.41 11.64 -20.00
C LYS A 390 4.40 12.69 -19.51
N THR A 391 3.89 13.78 -18.94
CA THR A 391 4.68 14.95 -18.53
C THR A 391 4.53 15.29 -17.05
N GLN A 392 3.44 14.85 -16.42
CA GLN A 392 3.13 15.08 -15.01
C GLN A 392 3.18 13.78 -14.21
N ASN A 393 3.17 13.90 -12.88
CA ASN A 393 3.14 12.77 -11.96
C ASN A 393 1.96 12.88 -11.00
N GLY A 394 1.46 11.74 -10.52
CA GLY A 394 0.63 11.70 -9.33
C GLY A 394 1.49 11.82 -8.06
N ALA A 395 1.15 11.06 -7.03
CA ALA A 395 2.01 10.83 -5.87
C ALA A 395 2.85 9.56 -6.04
N ALA A 396 3.74 9.29 -5.09
CA ALA A 396 4.45 8.01 -4.99
C ALA A 396 3.46 6.84 -4.94
N PHE A 397 2.40 6.97 -4.14
CA PHE A 397 1.35 5.96 -4.00
C PHE A 397 -0.03 6.55 -4.27
N ASN A 398 -0.76 5.99 -5.23
CA ASN A 398 -2.02 6.57 -5.71
C ASN A 398 -3.23 5.71 -5.30
N PHE A 399 -4.26 6.36 -4.78
CA PHE A 399 -5.56 5.76 -4.53
C PHE A 399 -6.56 6.45 -5.45
N ILE A 400 -7.05 5.75 -6.47
CA ILE A 400 -7.87 6.36 -7.51
C ILE A 400 -9.26 5.74 -7.49
N PHE A 401 -10.31 6.54 -7.66
CA PHE A 401 -11.68 6.04 -7.76
C PHE A 401 -12.48 6.76 -8.83
N GLY A 402 -13.31 6.01 -9.55
CA GLY A 402 -14.11 6.58 -10.64
C GLY A 402 -14.58 5.55 -11.64
N SER A 403 -15.29 6.05 -12.65
CA SER A 403 -15.98 5.27 -13.67
C SER A 403 -15.02 4.39 -14.48
N TYR A 404 -15.32 3.09 -14.60
CA TYR A 404 -14.64 2.11 -15.43
C TYR A 404 -13.15 1.84 -15.13
N PHE A 405 -12.54 2.44 -14.11
CA PHE A 405 -11.10 2.28 -13.87
C PHE A 405 -10.70 0.88 -13.40
N GLY A 406 -11.60 0.15 -12.75
CA GLY A 406 -11.36 -1.22 -12.25
C GLY A 406 -11.10 -2.24 -13.35
N ASP A 407 -11.53 -1.93 -14.57
CA ASP A 407 -11.15 -2.59 -15.81
C ASP A 407 -9.72 -2.21 -16.20
N PHE A 408 -8.76 -2.57 -15.35
CA PHE A 408 -7.40 -2.06 -15.44
C PHE A 408 -6.70 -2.48 -16.73
N ASP A 409 -7.07 -3.61 -17.33
CA ASP A 409 -6.44 -4.23 -18.51
C ASP A 409 -6.76 -3.53 -19.85
N ILE A 410 -7.67 -2.56 -19.85
CA ILE A 410 -8.09 -1.79 -21.03
C ILE A 410 -6.99 -0.85 -21.53
N ASP A 411 -7.01 -0.53 -22.83
CA ASP A 411 -6.05 0.40 -23.41
C ASP A 411 -6.11 1.80 -22.75
N ASN A 412 -4.94 2.32 -22.39
CA ASN A 412 -4.77 3.61 -21.70
C ASN A 412 -5.54 3.76 -20.38
N ASN A 413 -5.75 2.67 -19.63
CA ASN A 413 -6.36 2.75 -18.31
C ASN A 413 -5.73 3.85 -17.44
N PHE A 414 -6.56 4.68 -16.81
CA PHE A 414 -6.12 5.84 -16.03
C PHE A 414 -5.23 5.45 -14.83
N MET A 415 -5.54 4.35 -14.14
CA MET A 415 -4.74 3.86 -13.02
C MET A 415 -3.37 3.35 -13.48
N ARG A 416 -3.30 2.54 -14.54
CA ARG A 416 -2.02 2.05 -15.09
C ARG A 416 -1.16 3.18 -15.64
N ALA A 417 -1.78 4.16 -16.31
CA ALA A 417 -1.07 5.34 -16.79
C ALA A 417 -0.40 6.13 -15.65
N SER A 418 -1.01 6.20 -14.47
CA SER A 418 -0.41 6.86 -13.29
C SER A 418 0.92 6.25 -12.87
N MET A 419 1.12 4.95 -13.13
CA MET A 419 2.35 4.23 -12.83
C MET A 419 3.38 4.29 -13.98
N ALA A 420 3.01 4.79 -15.16
CA ALA A 420 3.90 4.91 -16.32
C ALA A 420 4.69 6.23 -16.35
N SER A 421 4.42 7.16 -15.42
CA SER A 421 5.06 8.46 -15.36
C SER A 421 6.56 8.37 -15.04
N THR A 422 7.29 9.47 -15.23
CA THR A 422 8.76 9.47 -15.20
C THR A 422 9.38 9.46 -13.81
N LYS A 423 8.70 9.97 -12.79
CA LYS A 423 9.28 10.20 -11.46
C LYS A 423 8.59 9.43 -10.33
N LEU A 424 7.27 9.60 -10.17
CA LEU A 424 6.49 8.95 -9.10
C LEU A 424 5.54 7.89 -9.67
N GLY A 425 4.53 7.44 -8.93
CA GLY A 425 3.61 6.38 -9.38
C GLY A 425 4.21 4.98 -9.24
N PHE A 426 4.47 4.58 -8.00
CA PHE A 426 5.03 3.27 -7.65
C PHE A 426 3.93 2.21 -7.43
N GLY A 427 2.74 2.64 -7.02
CA GLY A 427 1.57 1.76 -6.89
C GLY A 427 0.27 2.51 -7.05
N CYS A 428 -0.77 1.79 -7.44
CA CYS A 428 -2.12 2.29 -7.60
C CYS A 428 -3.17 1.25 -7.19
N VAL A 429 -4.18 1.66 -6.43
CA VAL A 429 -5.33 0.82 -6.08
C VAL A 429 -6.63 1.55 -6.35
N TRP A 430 -7.67 0.79 -6.73
CA TRP A 430 -9.01 1.34 -6.86
C TRP A 430 -9.68 1.36 -5.49
N SER A 431 -9.72 2.53 -4.85
CA SER A 431 -10.16 2.67 -3.46
C SER A 431 -11.23 3.73 -3.33
N GLY A 432 -12.38 3.36 -2.80
CA GLY A 432 -13.53 4.21 -2.58
C GLY A 432 -14.77 3.36 -2.38
N ARG A 433 -14.84 2.25 -3.15
CA ARG A 433 -15.87 1.23 -3.07
C ARG A 433 -15.36 -0.16 -3.52
N PRO A 434 -14.84 -1.00 -2.61
CA PRO A 434 -14.70 -0.70 -1.20
C PRO A 434 -13.53 0.25 -0.94
N LYS A 435 -13.50 0.74 0.29
CA LYS A 435 -12.38 1.49 0.85
C LYS A 435 -11.25 0.52 1.22
N TRP A 436 -10.04 0.77 0.73
CA TRP A 436 -8.85 0.02 1.15
C TRP A 436 -8.46 0.37 2.59
N VAL A 437 -7.86 -0.61 3.29
CA VAL A 437 -7.41 -0.53 4.69
C VAL A 437 -5.89 -0.60 4.71
N TRP A 438 -5.23 0.48 5.12
CA TRP A 438 -3.78 0.62 4.95
C TRP A 438 -3.07 1.41 6.07
N HIS A 439 -3.73 1.61 7.21
CA HIS A 439 -3.18 2.34 8.37
C HIS A 439 -1.96 1.66 8.97
N THR A 440 -1.78 0.35 8.77
CA THR A 440 -0.60 -0.38 9.26
C THR A 440 0.69 -0.01 8.55
N MET A 441 0.63 0.66 7.39
CA MET A 441 1.80 1.27 6.77
C MET A 441 2.52 2.26 7.71
N ALA A 442 1.78 2.85 8.67
CA ALA A 442 2.37 3.73 9.67
C ALA A 442 3.43 3.04 10.53
N LEU A 443 3.43 1.70 10.59
CA LEU A 443 4.43 0.88 11.28
C LEU A 443 5.20 -0.04 10.31
N GLY A 444 5.34 0.40 9.05
CA GLY A 444 6.22 -0.23 8.07
C GLY A 444 5.67 -1.49 7.39
N ASP A 445 4.36 -1.77 7.46
CA ASP A 445 3.75 -2.81 6.63
C ASP A 445 3.97 -2.50 5.13
N ASN A 446 4.12 -3.56 4.34
CA ASN A 446 4.29 -3.48 2.89
C ASN A 446 2.95 -3.63 2.15
N TYR A 447 3.00 -3.42 0.83
CA TYR A 447 1.83 -3.53 -0.05
C TYR A 447 1.25 -4.95 -0.15
N ALA A 448 2.03 -6.00 0.12
CA ALA A 448 1.49 -7.35 0.26
C ALA A 448 0.55 -7.44 1.47
N GLY A 449 0.98 -6.91 2.62
CA GLY A 449 0.18 -6.88 3.85
C GLY A 449 -1.12 -6.10 3.70
N ILE A 450 -1.09 -4.91 3.07
CA ILE A 450 -2.32 -4.12 2.87
C ILE A 450 -3.29 -4.77 1.89
N ALA A 451 -2.80 -5.49 0.87
CA ALA A 451 -3.63 -6.17 -0.11
C ALA A 451 -4.42 -7.28 0.57
N ILE A 452 -3.73 -8.15 1.33
CA ILE A 452 -4.37 -9.19 2.15
C ILE A 452 -5.39 -8.58 3.11
N ARG A 453 -5.00 -7.54 3.85
CA ARG A 453 -5.89 -6.89 4.83
C ARG A 453 -7.14 -6.32 4.18
N SER A 454 -6.99 -5.64 3.05
CA SER A 454 -8.10 -4.99 2.34
C SER A 454 -9.02 -5.99 1.67
N GLN A 455 -8.45 -7.00 1.00
CA GLN A 455 -9.21 -8.05 0.31
C GLN A 455 -9.95 -8.96 1.30
N ASN A 456 -9.34 -9.29 2.43
CA ASN A 456 -9.98 -10.10 3.48
C ASN A 456 -10.82 -9.28 4.47
N ASN A 457 -10.93 -7.95 4.29
CA ASN A 457 -11.74 -7.13 5.17
C ASN A 457 -13.23 -7.47 4.99
N TRP A 458 -13.83 -8.02 6.03
CA TRP A 458 -15.26 -8.24 6.13
C TRP A 458 -15.77 -7.73 7.47
N GLN A 459 -16.33 -6.51 7.46
CA GLN A 459 -16.89 -5.84 8.64
C GLN A 459 -15.91 -5.63 9.80
N ASP A 460 -14.60 -5.82 9.56
CA ASP A 460 -13.55 -5.59 10.56
C ASP A 460 -13.17 -4.10 10.62
N TYR A 461 -13.07 -3.48 9.45
CA TYR A 461 -12.90 -2.04 9.24
C TYR A 461 -14.03 -1.51 8.35
N ASP A 462 -14.32 -0.21 8.44
CA ASP A 462 -15.27 0.48 7.56
C ASP A 462 -14.78 0.45 6.10
N GLY A 463 -15.12 -0.63 5.38
CA GLY A 463 -14.85 -0.79 3.96
C GLY A 463 -15.97 -0.28 3.06
N ASN A 464 -17.14 0.05 3.65
CA ASN A 464 -18.39 0.41 2.98
C ASN A 464 -18.91 -0.68 2.01
N TYR A 465 -19.60 -0.30 0.92
CA TYR A 465 -20.13 -1.27 -0.04
C TYR A 465 -19.02 -2.05 -0.76
N TYR A 466 -19.37 -3.26 -1.20
CA TYR A 466 -18.49 -4.17 -1.96
C TYR A 466 -17.19 -4.59 -1.23
N GLN A 467 -17.20 -4.59 0.11
CA GLN A 467 -16.16 -5.22 0.92
C GLN A 467 -15.90 -6.66 0.45
N ASN A 468 -14.62 -7.07 0.47
CA ASN A 468 -14.20 -8.38 0.00
C ASN A 468 -14.62 -8.66 -1.47
N GLY A 469 -14.78 -7.61 -2.29
CA GLY A 469 -15.16 -7.73 -3.69
C GLY A 469 -14.04 -8.29 -4.56
N VAL A 470 -14.42 -9.03 -5.61
CA VAL A 470 -13.46 -9.64 -6.55
C VAL A 470 -12.63 -8.62 -7.33
N HIS A 471 -13.13 -7.39 -7.49
CA HIS A 471 -12.50 -6.31 -8.25
C HIS A 471 -11.37 -5.58 -7.49
N MET A 472 -11.08 -5.98 -6.24
CA MET A 472 -10.00 -5.39 -5.45
C MET A 472 -8.63 -5.89 -5.92
N ASN A 473 -7.95 -5.09 -6.75
CA ASN A 473 -6.65 -5.42 -7.33
C ASN A 473 -5.55 -4.43 -6.88
N LEU A 474 -4.36 -4.95 -6.58
CA LEU A 474 -3.16 -4.14 -6.35
C LEU A 474 -2.36 -4.01 -7.66
N LEU A 475 -2.26 -2.79 -8.17
CA LEU A 475 -1.33 -2.46 -9.24
C LEU A 475 -0.04 -1.90 -8.61
N GLY A 476 1.08 -2.57 -8.80
CA GLY A 476 2.37 -2.20 -8.24
C GLY A 476 3.13 -3.35 -7.59
N ASP A 477 4.34 -3.03 -7.16
CA ASP A 477 5.24 -3.93 -6.45
C ASP A 477 4.71 -4.22 -5.03
N PRO A 478 4.39 -5.49 -4.69
CA PRO A 478 3.87 -5.87 -3.38
C PRO A 478 4.90 -5.71 -2.24
N SER A 479 6.19 -5.58 -2.53
CA SER A 479 7.25 -5.39 -1.54
C SER A 479 7.34 -3.96 -1.00
N LEU A 480 6.73 -2.98 -1.68
CA LEU A 480 6.90 -1.58 -1.33
C LEU A 480 6.41 -1.25 0.08
N ARG A 481 7.18 -0.41 0.78
CA ARG A 481 6.85 0.25 2.05
C ARG A 481 6.82 1.77 1.85
N THR A 482 6.31 2.50 2.82
CA THR A 482 6.16 3.96 2.73
C THR A 482 7.45 4.73 2.95
N HIS A 483 8.35 4.20 3.77
CA HIS A 483 9.58 4.88 4.16
C HIS A 483 10.77 3.96 3.92
N PHE A 484 11.55 4.26 2.91
CA PHE A 484 12.86 3.63 2.69
C PHE A 484 13.98 4.57 3.15
N ILE A 485 15.09 3.97 3.56
CA ILE A 485 16.28 4.66 4.07
C ILE A 485 17.51 4.16 3.30
N SER A 486 18.54 5.00 3.17
CA SER A 486 19.71 4.62 2.38
C SER A 486 20.42 3.39 2.95
N PRO A 487 20.82 2.42 2.12
CA PRO A 487 21.52 1.22 2.59
C PRO A 487 23.01 1.48 2.87
N PRO A 488 23.67 0.63 3.67
CA PRO A 488 25.13 0.54 3.67
C PRO A 488 25.63 0.00 2.33
N THR A 489 26.91 0.19 2.04
CA THR A 489 27.51 -0.21 0.76
C THR A 489 28.85 -0.92 0.96
N ASN A 490 29.42 -1.45 -0.13
CA ASN A 490 30.77 -2.01 -0.16
C ASN A 490 31.04 -3.10 0.90
N LEU A 491 30.11 -4.04 1.11
CA LEU A 491 30.33 -5.17 2.00
C LEU A 491 31.51 -6.02 1.50
N SER A 492 32.51 -6.17 2.36
CA SER A 492 33.68 -7.02 2.17
C SER A 492 33.70 -8.11 3.24
N LEU A 493 34.14 -9.32 2.84
CA LEU A 493 34.22 -10.49 3.70
C LEU A 493 35.64 -11.02 3.72
N SER A 494 36.11 -11.44 4.90
CA SER A 494 37.42 -12.09 5.07
C SER A 494 37.33 -13.28 6.01
N ILE A 495 37.94 -14.40 5.61
CA ILE A 495 38.01 -15.63 6.42
C ILE A 495 39.13 -15.48 7.45
N GLN A 496 38.85 -15.85 8.70
CA GLN A 496 39.79 -15.75 9.82
C GLN A 496 39.89 -17.07 10.61
N ASP A 497 40.89 -17.14 11.49
CA ASP A 497 41.10 -18.22 12.46
C ASP A 497 41.06 -19.64 11.87
N SER A 498 41.84 -19.83 10.79
CA SER A 498 41.93 -21.11 10.06
C SER A 498 40.56 -21.58 9.57
N ASP A 499 39.81 -20.66 8.97
CA ASP A 499 38.49 -20.91 8.41
C ASP A 499 37.42 -21.24 9.45
N GLN A 500 37.48 -20.58 10.62
CA GLN A 500 36.48 -20.74 11.67
C GLN A 500 35.61 -19.51 11.85
N LYS A 501 36.03 -18.36 11.33
CA LYS A 501 35.31 -17.09 11.46
C LYS A 501 35.22 -16.36 10.15
N VAL A 502 34.18 -15.54 9.99
CA VAL A 502 34.05 -14.61 8.87
C VAL A 502 33.94 -13.21 9.43
N LYS A 503 34.88 -12.34 9.06
CA LYS A 503 34.81 -10.90 9.35
C LYS A 503 34.16 -10.17 8.18
N SER A 504 33.08 -9.47 8.49
CA SER A 504 32.37 -8.55 7.60
C SER A 504 32.82 -7.11 7.87
N SER A 505 33.08 -6.33 6.83
CA SER A 505 33.33 -4.88 6.92
C SER A 505 32.62 -4.15 5.79
N TRP A 506 31.96 -3.02 6.08
CA TRP A 506 31.16 -2.28 5.09
C TRP A 506 31.37 -0.76 5.19
N THR A 507 30.94 -0.03 4.17
CA THR A 507 30.77 1.42 4.22
C THR A 507 29.44 1.74 4.88
N ALA A 508 29.47 2.68 5.83
CA ALA A 508 28.28 3.14 6.54
C ALA A 508 27.20 3.66 5.58
N SER A 509 25.93 3.54 5.98
CA SER A 509 24.83 4.20 5.28
C SER A 509 25.00 5.72 5.34
N SER A 510 24.58 6.40 4.27
CA SER A 510 24.51 7.86 4.20
C SER A 510 23.28 8.45 4.89
N ASP A 511 22.36 7.62 5.38
CA ASP A 511 21.16 8.09 6.08
C ASP A 511 21.50 8.72 7.44
N MET A 512 20.68 9.65 7.91
CA MET A 512 20.87 10.30 9.19
C MET A 512 20.30 9.43 10.33
N ASN A 513 20.85 9.58 11.54
CA ASN A 513 20.35 8.92 12.75
C ASN A 513 20.30 7.38 12.68
N VAL A 514 21.17 6.76 11.88
CA VAL A 514 21.34 5.30 11.84
C VAL A 514 21.76 4.82 13.23
N LEU A 515 20.94 3.93 13.82
CA LEU A 515 21.21 3.32 15.13
C LEU A 515 22.35 2.30 15.05
N GLY A 516 22.57 1.73 13.86
CA GLY A 516 23.57 0.73 13.57
C GLY A 516 23.10 -0.24 12.49
N TYR A 517 23.60 -1.47 12.51
CA TYR A 517 23.43 -2.44 11.44
C TYR A 517 23.03 -3.81 11.98
N TYR A 518 22.15 -4.49 11.24
CA TYR A 518 21.91 -5.92 11.39
C TYR A 518 22.68 -6.67 10.31
N ILE A 519 23.33 -7.76 10.73
CA ILE A 519 24.07 -8.65 9.85
C ILE A 519 23.28 -9.93 9.74
N TYR A 520 23.08 -10.38 8.51
CA TYR A 520 22.36 -11.59 8.18
C TYR A 520 23.24 -12.53 7.38
N ARG A 521 22.88 -13.82 7.40
CA ARG A 521 23.54 -14.85 6.59
C ARG A 521 22.55 -15.86 6.02
N SER A 522 22.92 -16.45 4.89
CA SER A 522 22.17 -17.49 4.19
C SER A 522 23.12 -18.46 3.47
N ALA A 523 22.66 -19.69 3.26
CA ALA A 523 23.32 -20.65 2.34
C ALA A 523 22.95 -20.38 0.86
N GLU A 524 21.88 -19.62 0.63
CA GLU A 524 21.31 -19.33 -0.68
C GLU A 524 21.27 -17.82 -0.94
N GLU A 525 21.67 -17.40 -2.13
CA GLU A 525 21.81 -15.99 -2.51
C GLU A 525 20.52 -15.19 -2.37
N PHE A 526 19.40 -15.82 -2.77
CA PHE A 526 18.06 -15.25 -2.76
C PHE A 526 17.10 -16.04 -1.85
N GLY A 527 17.65 -16.88 -0.97
CA GLY A 527 16.85 -17.64 -0.01
C GLY A 527 16.49 -16.82 1.24
N SER A 528 16.02 -17.51 2.27
CA SER A 528 15.74 -16.88 3.56
C SER A 528 17.03 -16.56 4.32
N TYR A 529 17.21 -15.29 4.67
CA TYR A 529 18.33 -14.83 5.48
C TYR A 529 17.97 -14.87 6.97
N THR A 530 18.92 -15.33 7.79
CA THR A 530 18.79 -15.37 9.25
C THR A 530 19.74 -14.38 9.90
N LEU A 531 19.38 -13.82 11.06
CA LEU A 531 20.28 -12.94 11.79
C LEU A 531 21.56 -13.67 12.18
N ALA A 532 22.69 -13.10 11.79
CA ALA A 532 24.00 -13.49 12.28
C ALA A 532 24.35 -12.70 13.56
N SER A 533 23.94 -11.42 13.64
CA SER A 533 24.12 -10.57 14.82
C SER A 533 22.91 -10.67 15.76
N ASN A 534 23.13 -10.97 17.04
CA ASN A 534 22.05 -11.03 18.05
C ASN A 534 21.49 -9.66 18.47
N ASN A 535 22.24 -8.58 18.21
CA ASN A 535 21.88 -7.19 18.52
C ASN A 535 22.33 -6.29 17.38
N ILE A 536 21.87 -5.04 17.39
CA ILE A 536 22.34 -4.01 16.49
C ILE A 536 23.85 -3.73 16.67
N ILE A 537 24.58 -3.61 15.57
CA ILE A 537 26.02 -3.31 15.57
C ILE A 537 26.21 -1.83 15.25
N SER A 538 26.76 -1.05 16.18
CA SER A 538 26.99 0.39 15.99
C SER A 538 28.19 0.72 15.10
N GLY A 539 29.17 -0.19 15.03
CA GLY A 539 30.33 -0.08 14.15
C GLY A 539 30.06 -0.56 12.73
N THR A 540 31.09 -0.51 11.89
CA THR A 540 31.05 -0.97 10.49
C THR A 540 31.78 -2.30 10.25
N THR A 541 31.99 -3.06 11.32
CA THR A 541 32.61 -4.39 11.27
C THR A 541 31.90 -5.36 12.18
N TYR A 542 31.81 -6.62 11.77
CA TYR A 542 31.25 -7.72 12.55
C TYR A 542 32.06 -9.00 12.32
N VAL A 543 32.20 -9.84 13.34
CA VAL A 543 32.83 -11.17 13.22
C VAL A 543 31.78 -12.22 13.53
N ASP A 544 31.46 -13.05 12.54
CA ASP A 544 30.67 -14.25 12.74
C ASP A 544 31.57 -15.35 13.32
N GLU A 545 31.30 -15.69 14.57
CA GLU A 545 32.01 -16.69 15.38
C GLU A 545 31.59 -18.13 15.08
N SER A 546 30.49 -18.33 14.35
CA SER A 546 29.99 -19.67 13.98
C SER A 546 29.39 -19.68 12.58
N PRO A 547 30.17 -19.30 11.55
CA PRO A 547 29.68 -19.16 10.18
C PRO A 547 29.26 -20.50 9.56
N LEU A 548 28.38 -20.46 8.57
CA LEU A 548 27.95 -21.63 7.80
C LEU A 548 29.12 -22.22 6.98
N ASN A 549 29.18 -23.54 6.86
CA ASN A 549 30.17 -24.22 6.02
C ASN A 549 29.84 -24.07 4.54
N GLY A 550 30.84 -24.13 3.67
CA GLY A 550 30.66 -24.03 2.21
C GLY A 550 30.48 -22.59 1.73
N LYS A 551 29.75 -22.42 0.61
CA LYS A 551 29.39 -21.09 0.11
C LYS A 551 28.32 -20.50 1.01
N SER A 552 28.55 -19.29 1.49
CA SER A 552 27.58 -18.55 2.29
C SER A 552 27.50 -17.10 1.83
N TYR A 553 26.34 -16.51 2.02
CA TYR A 553 26.00 -15.15 1.65
C TYR A 553 25.76 -14.34 2.91
N TYR A 554 26.34 -13.15 2.99
CA TYR A 554 26.12 -12.20 4.08
C TYR A 554 25.42 -10.97 3.53
N MET A 555 24.53 -10.42 4.34
CA MET A 555 23.82 -9.17 4.07
C MET A 555 23.97 -8.23 5.27
N VAL A 556 24.15 -6.94 5.01
CA VAL A 556 24.14 -5.90 6.04
C VAL A 556 23.04 -4.90 5.71
N ARG A 557 22.16 -4.63 6.67
CA ARG A 557 21.08 -3.63 6.56
C ARG A 557 21.26 -2.58 7.65
N ALA A 558 21.13 -1.30 7.30
CA ALA A 558 21.07 -0.22 8.27
C ALA A 558 19.73 -0.25 8.99
N ALA A 559 19.74 0.15 10.27
CA ALA A 559 18.55 0.27 11.09
C ALA A 559 18.41 1.71 11.61
N ARG A 560 17.21 2.27 11.50
CA ARG A 560 16.87 3.61 11.98
C ARG A 560 15.49 3.57 12.64
N GLU A 561 15.33 4.25 13.77
CA GLU A 561 13.98 4.51 14.29
C GLU A 561 13.26 5.48 13.35
N THR A 562 12.09 5.08 12.86
CA THR A 562 11.21 5.93 12.04
C THR A 562 9.95 6.24 12.84
N GLU A 563 9.71 7.53 13.05
CA GLU A 563 8.48 8.04 13.69
C GLU A 563 7.47 8.44 12.60
N THR A 564 6.20 8.13 12.85
CA THR A 564 5.07 8.37 11.95
C THR A 564 3.89 8.95 12.71
N GLY A 565 2.76 9.18 12.03
CA GLY A 565 1.49 9.52 12.67
C GLY A 565 0.92 8.44 13.61
N SER A 566 1.62 7.32 13.81
CA SER A 566 1.20 6.23 14.71
C SER A 566 2.32 5.79 15.66
N GLY A 567 3.25 6.66 16.05
CA GLY A 567 4.37 6.29 16.93
C GLY A 567 5.61 5.88 16.15
N SER A 568 6.35 4.86 16.57
CA SER A 568 7.64 4.53 15.96
C SER A 568 7.91 3.04 15.76
N TYR A 569 8.79 2.75 14.80
CA TYR A 569 9.30 1.40 14.49
C TYR A 569 10.76 1.43 14.05
N ILE A 570 11.46 0.31 14.23
CA ILE A 570 12.81 0.13 13.70
C ILE A 570 12.72 -0.21 12.22
N ASN A 571 13.02 0.78 11.38
CA ASN A 571 13.00 0.68 9.93
C ASN A 571 14.36 0.16 9.42
N LEU A 572 14.32 -0.78 8.48
CA LEU A 572 15.49 -1.34 7.84
C LEU A 572 15.65 -0.81 6.42
N SER A 573 16.88 -0.51 6.03
CA SER A 573 17.25 -0.27 4.63
C SER A 573 17.14 -1.56 3.80
N LEU A 574 17.33 -1.44 2.48
CA LEU A 574 17.82 -2.56 1.70
C LEU A 574 19.21 -3.02 2.20
N GLY A 575 19.56 -4.27 1.94
CA GLY A 575 20.87 -4.82 2.24
C GLY A 575 21.94 -4.52 1.19
N THR A 576 23.20 -4.50 1.62
CA THR A 576 24.34 -4.81 0.74
C THR A 576 24.77 -6.26 0.99
N LYS A 577 25.02 -7.02 -0.07
CA LYS A 577 25.34 -8.46 -0.01
C LYS A 577 26.71 -8.76 -0.57
N ASN A 578 27.34 -9.81 -0.05
CA ASN A 578 28.53 -10.44 -0.61
C ASN A 578 28.55 -11.92 -0.21
N SER A 579 29.37 -12.74 -0.86
CA SER A 579 29.51 -14.16 -0.56
C SER A 579 30.95 -14.56 -0.26
N VAL A 580 31.11 -15.64 0.49
CA VAL A 580 32.40 -16.23 0.83
C VAL A 580 32.32 -17.74 0.69
N GLN A 581 33.37 -18.34 0.13
CA GLN A 581 33.51 -19.79 0.04
C GLN A 581 34.45 -20.26 1.14
N ARG A 582 33.91 -21.03 2.09
CA ARG A 582 34.68 -21.71 3.13
C ARG A 582 34.93 -23.17 2.76
N THR A 583 36.04 -23.72 3.24
CA THR A 583 36.37 -25.13 3.09
C THR A 583 35.61 -25.91 4.16
N ALA A 584 34.88 -26.96 3.76
CA ALA A 584 34.25 -27.84 4.75
C ALA A 584 35.36 -28.49 5.61
N LYS A 585 35.30 -28.37 6.94
CA LYS A 585 36.14 -29.20 7.81
C LYS A 585 35.79 -30.66 7.54
N ILE A 586 36.74 -31.41 6.97
CA ILE A 586 36.75 -32.87 7.15
C ILE A 586 36.98 -33.06 8.65
N ALA A 587 36.00 -33.62 9.37
CA ALA A 587 36.20 -33.96 10.77
C ALA A 587 37.43 -34.88 10.84
N ALA A 588 38.48 -34.44 11.52
CA ALA A 588 39.58 -35.32 11.87
C ALA A 588 38.99 -36.42 12.77
N VAL A 589 39.00 -37.65 12.26
CA VAL A 589 38.55 -38.86 12.95
C VAL A 589 39.41 -39.13 14.18
#